data_AF-A0A3N6RCL9-F1
#
_entry.id   AF-A0A3N6RCL9-F1
#
_cell.length_a   1.000
_cell.length_b   1.000
_cell.length_c   1.000
_cell.angle_alpha   90.00
_cell.angle_beta   90.00
_cell.angle_gamma   90.00
#
_symmetry.space_group_name_H-M   'P 1'
#
loop_
_entity.id
_entity.type
_entity.pdbx_description
1 polymer ?
#
loop_
_entity_poly.entity_id
_entity_poly.type
_entity_poly.pdbx_seq_one_letter_code
_entity_poly.pdbx_strand_id
1 'polypeptide(L)'
;MVNKRKSLPPSLTIKLGKWVWTNLWQIMMSKLAPRNNSGEYIRPASLFRETVGIQAENKYQPATKRYRLFVGLGCPWAHRTLVVRSLKGLEDAIPVTIVSPAGDRGIWVLEEEQEGCFTLPELYNLAQPGYNGRATVPVLWDEQTKTIVNNESADIIVMLNAEFDRFAKNPHLDLYPEQLKTKIDEWNDKIYHTVNNGVYRCGFAQTQEAYEKACKELFTTLDEIDNTLSGSKYLCGETVTLTDVRLFTTLFRFDVVYYGLFKCNLRRIQDYQYLSAYLRNLYQLPGIANTCNLEAVKRDYYGNLFPLNPGGIIPLGPDFNN
;
A
#
# COMPACT_ATOMS: atom_id res chain seq x y z
N MET A 1 -32.68 20.19 42.41
CA MET A 1 -31.65 19.63 41.52
C MET A 1 -31.79 20.28 40.15
N VAL A 2 -30.85 21.15 39.77
CA VAL A 2 -30.94 21.90 38.51
C VAL A 2 -30.65 20.96 37.36
N ASN A 3 -31.67 20.78 36.52
CA ASN A 3 -31.63 20.03 35.28
C ASN A 3 -30.72 20.79 34.30
N LYS A 4 -29.42 20.46 34.24
CA LYS A 4 -28.51 20.99 33.22
C LYS A 4 -29.00 20.49 31.85
N ARG A 5 -29.85 21.29 31.20
CA ARG A 5 -30.13 21.14 29.76
C ARG A 5 -28.78 21.17 29.06
N LYS A 6 -28.33 20.02 28.55
CA LYS A 6 -27.12 19.92 27.72
C LYS A 6 -27.42 20.66 26.41
N SER A 7 -27.18 21.97 26.39
CA SER A 7 -27.35 22.79 25.19
C SER A 7 -26.24 22.49 24.19
N LEU A 8 -26.55 22.56 22.89
CA LEU A 8 -25.55 22.52 21.82
C LEU A 8 -24.50 23.64 22.01
N PRO A 9 -23.27 23.47 21.49
CA PRO A 9 -22.24 24.50 21.57
C PRO A 9 -22.71 25.84 20.95
N PRO A 10 -22.32 27.00 21.50
CA PRO A 10 -22.66 28.30 20.93
C PRO A 10 -22.17 28.45 19.49
N SER A 11 -22.93 29.18 18.66
CA SER A 11 -22.62 29.37 17.23
C SER A 11 -21.24 29.99 16.99
N LEU A 12 -20.82 30.94 17.83
CA LEU A 12 -19.50 31.56 17.78
C LEU A 12 -18.38 30.54 18.03
N THR A 13 -18.54 29.69 19.03
CA THR A 13 -17.60 28.59 19.34
C THR A 13 -17.46 27.63 18.17
N ILE A 14 -18.58 27.28 17.52
CA ILE A 14 -18.57 26.42 16.33
C ILE A 14 -17.84 27.09 15.16
N LYS A 15 -18.11 28.37 14.88
CA LYS A 15 -17.46 29.11 13.79
C LYS A 15 -15.95 29.22 13.99
N LEU A 16 -15.52 29.60 15.20
CA LEU A 16 -14.10 29.69 15.54
C LEU A 16 -13.42 28.32 15.47
N GLY A 17 -14.02 27.29 16.06
CA GLY A 17 -13.50 25.93 16.03
C GLY A 17 -13.36 25.39 14.60
N LYS A 18 -14.36 25.61 13.73
CA LYS A 18 -14.28 25.25 12.31
C LYS A 18 -13.11 25.95 11.62
N TRP A 19 -12.95 27.26 11.84
CA TRP A 19 -11.88 28.03 11.23
C TRP A 19 -10.49 27.54 11.66
N VAL A 20 -10.27 27.37 12.97
CA VAL A 20 -8.99 26.85 13.51
C VAL A 20 -8.70 25.46 12.95
N TRP A 21 -9.66 24.55 13.05
CA TRP A 21 -9.50 23.17 12.57
C TRP A 21 -9.20 23.11 11.07
N THR A 22 -9.93 23.88 10.26
CA THR A 22 -9.75 23.88 8.80
C THR A 22 -8.35 24.34 8.41
N ASN A 23 -7.83 25.39 9.04
CA ASN A 23 -6.48 25.90 8.76
C ASN A 23 -5.40 24.88 9.16
N LEU A 24 -5.50 24.30 10.36
CA LEU A 24 -4.55 23.26 10.80
C LEU A 24 -4.62 22.04 9.88
N TRP A 25 -5.81 21.61 9.50
CA TRP A 25 -6.02 20.49 8.58
C TRP A 25 -5.32 20.75 7.23
N GLN A 26 -5.47 21.94 6.64
CA GLN A 26 -4.81 22.29 5.37
C GLN A 26 -3.28 22.24 5.48
N ILE A 27 -2.71 22.74 6.58
CA ILE A 27 -1.26 22.70 6.82
C ILE A 27 -0.77 21.25 6.87
N MET A 28 -1.42 20.41 7.67
CA MET A 28 -1.02 19.00 7.83
C MET A 28 -1.20 18.22 6.54
N MET A 29 -2.31 18.42 5.84
CA MET A 29 -2.58 17.77 4.56
C MET A 29 -1.59 18.17 3.47
N SER A 30 -1.07 19.41 3.47
CA SER A 30 -0.03 19.81 2.51
C SER A 30 1.24 18.96 2.60
N LYS A 31 1.55 18.44 3.80
CA LYS A 31 2.71 17.58 4.05
C LYS A 31 2.38 16.10 3.86
N LEU A 32 1.24 15.64 4.38
CA LEU A 32 0.80 14.24 4.27
C LEU A 32 0.43 13.87 2.82
N ALA A 33 -0.37 14.72 2.19
CA ALA A 33 -0.93 14.53 0.86
C ALA A 33 -0.79 15.80 0.00
N PRO A 34 0.40 16.04 -0.56
CA PRO A 34 0.64 17.11 -1.52
C PRO A 34 -0.39 17.08 -2.64
N ARG A 35 -0.81 18.25 -3.11
CA ARG A 35 -1.87 18.38 -4.10
C ARG A 35 -1.55 19.38 -5.20
N ASN A 36 -2.22 19.26 -6.32
CA ASN A 36 -2.25 20.30 -7.35
C ASN A 36 -3.26 21.42 -6.99
N ASN A 37 -3.34 22.44 -7.84
CA ASN A 37 -4.24 23.59 -7.64
C ASN A 37 -5.72 23.18 -7.57
N SER A 38 -6.11 22.11 -8.26
CA SER A 38 -7.49 21.59 -8.29
C SER A 38 -7.87 20.77 -7.06
N GLY A 39 -6.93 20.48 -6.14
CA GLY A 39 -7.21 19.68 -4.94
C GLY A 39 -6.87 18.20 -5.06
N GLU A 40 -6.35 17.76 -6.21
CA GLU A 40 -6.02 16.35 -6.47
C GLU A 40 -4.69 15.98 -5.80
N TYR A 41 -4.68 14.84 -5.12
CA TYR A 41 -3.48 14.28 -4.50
C TYR A 41 -2.43 13.89 -5.54
N ILE A 42 -1.18 14.33 -5.33
CA ILE A 42 0.00 13.98 -6.11
C ILE A 42 0.93 13.12 -5.25
N ARG A 43 1.16 11.88 -5.68
CA ARG A 43 2.06 10.95 -5.00
C ARG A 43 3.52 11.32 -5.29
N PRO A 44 4.37 11.55 -4.26
CA PRO A 44 5.80 11.69 -4.47
C PRO A 44 6.42 10.40 -5.00
N ALA A 45 7.35 10.51 -5.94
CA ALA A 45 8.05 9.37 -6.52
C ALA A 45 9.10 8.77 -5.58
N SER A 46 9.33 7.47 -5.72
CA SER A 46 10.42 6.72 -5.08
C SER A 46 11.77 7.14 -5.66
N LEU A 47 12.81 7.27 -4.81
CA LEU A 47 14.12 7.80 -5.21
C LEU A 47 15.20 6.74 -5.40
N PHE A 48 15.14 5.62 -4.66
CA PHE A 48 16.06 4.50 -4.84
C PHE A 48 15.50 3.54 -5.87
N ARG A 49 16.19 3.41 -7.01
CA ARG A 49 15.71 2.70 -8.20
C ARG A 49 16.76 1.74 -8.80
N GLU A 50 17.76 1.35 -8.03
CA GLU A 50 18.73 0.35 -8.48
C GLU A 50 18.06 -1.03 -8.60
N THR A 51 18.71 -1.94 -9.33
CA THR A 51 18.18 -3.27 -9.60
C THR A 51 19.15 -4.37 -9.21
N VAL A 52 18.61 -5.46 -8.67
CA VAL A 52 19.30 -6.75 -8.58
C VAL A 52 19.31 -7.36 -9.97
N GLY A 53 20.43 -7.96 -10.39
CA GLY A 53 20.53 -8.58 -11.71
C GLY A 53 21.61 -9.66 -11.78
N ILE A 54 21.39 -10.67 -12.62
CA ILE A 54 22.29 -11.82 -12.79
C ILE A 54 23.51 -11.55 -13.70
N GLN A 55 23.53 -10.42 -14.42
CA GLN A 55 24.63 -10.07 -15.33
C GLN A 55 25.89 -9.78 -14.52
N ALA A 56 27.05 -10.32 -14.89
CA ALA A 56 28.27 -10.34 -14.06
C ALA A 56 28.73 -8.96 -13.56
N GLU A 57 28.46 -7.90 -14.34
CA GLU A 57 28.77 -6.51 -14.05
C GLU A 57 27.77 -5.82 -13.11
N ASN A 58 26.62 -6.43 -12.83
CA ASN A 58 25.62 -5.84 -11.95
C ASN A 58 26.15 -5.80 -10.50
N LYS A 59 26.16 -4.60 -9.92
CA LYS A 59 26.60 -4.34 -8.53
C LYS A 59 25.83 -5.18 -7.50
N TYR A 60 24.56 -5.42 -7.75
CA TYR A 60 23.65 -6.13 -6.86
C TYR A 60 23.33 -7.52 -7.44
N GLN A 61 24.26 -8.46 -7.27
CA GLN A 61 24.05 -9.87 -7.63
C GLN A 61 23.10 -10.60 -6.66
N PRO A 62 22.14 -11.39 -7.16
CA PRO A 62 21.21 -12.13 -6.32
C PRO A 62 21.95 -13.18 -5.47
N ALA A 63 21.68 -13.18 -4.17
CA ALA A 63 22.29 -14.11 -3.21
C ALA A 63 21.38 -14.34 -1.99
N THR A 64 21.40 -15.56 -1.46
CA THR A 64 20.71 -15.93 -0.22
C THR A 64 21.21 -15.07 0.95
N LYS A 65 20.27 -14.49 1.70
CA LYS A 65 20.50 -13.67 2.91
C LYS A 65 21.35 -12.42 2.70
N ARG A 66 21.60 -12.02 1.45
CA ARG A 66 22.20 -10.72 1.12
C ARG A 66 21.18 -9.59 1.19
N TYR A 67 19.93 -9.86 0.84
CA TYR A 67 18.90 -8.84 0.73
C TYR A 67 17.84 -8.99 1.81
N ARG A 68 17.40 -7.87 2.38
CA ARG A 68 16.36 -7.81 3.39
C ARG A 68 15.23 -6.90 2.93
N LEU A 69 13.99 -7.31 3.22
CA LEU A 69 12.82 -6.46 3.03
C LEU A 69 12.44 -5.80 4.36
N PHE A 70 12.37 -4.47 4.39
CA PHE A 70 11.67 -3.74 5.46
C PHE A 70 10.25 -3.43 5.01
N VAL A 71 9.26 -3.88 5.79
CA VAL A 71 7.84 -3.83 5.40
C VAL A 71 6.96 -3.38 6.56
N GLY A 72 5.98 -2.53 6.27
CA GLY A 72 4.89 -2.25 7.19
C GLY A 72 3.68 -3.08 6.79
N LEU A 73 3.14 -3.92 7.68
CA LEU A 73 2.02 -4.81 7.36
C LEU A 73 0.74 -4.07 6.94
N GLY A 74 0.59 -2.82 7.40
CA GLY A 74 -0.50 -1.93 6.97
C GLY A 74 -0.38 -1.46 5.51
N CYS A 75 0.83 -1.35 4.96
CA CYS A 75 1.09 -0.74 3.66
C CYS A 75 0.79 -1.69 2.47
N PRO A 76 -0.06 -1.31 1.50
CA PRO A 76 -0.35 -2.14 0.33
C PRO A 76 0.85 -2.31 -0.60
N TRP A 77 1.68 -1.27 -0.74
CA TRP A 77 2.89 -1.31 -1.57
C TRP A 77 3.89 -2.31 -1.03
N ALA A 78 4.08 -2.35 0.29
CA ALA A 78 4.95 -3.34 0.93
C ALA A 78 4.33 -4.74 0.93
N HIS A 79 3.00 -4.84 1.04
CA HIS A 79 2.31 -6.12 0.96
C HIS A 79 2.54 -6.83 -0.39
N ARG A 80 2.73 -6.10 -1.50
CA ARG A 80 3.07 -6.71 -2.80
C ARG A 80 4.35 -7.54 -2.74
N THR A 81 5.38 -7.03 -2.07
CA THR A 81 6.67 -7.73 -1.97
C THR A 81 6.55 -8.97 -1.10
N LEU A 82 5.73 -8.94 -0.05
CA LEU A 82 5.42 -10.10 0.77
C LEU A 82 4.67 -11.19 -0.01
N VAL A 83 3.67 -10.79 -0.81
CA VAL A 83 2.90 -11.71 -1.66
C VAL A 83 3.81 -12.39 -2.67
N VAL A 84 4.62 -11.65 -3.43
CA VAL A 84 5.55 -12.25 -4.40
C VAL A 84 6.60 -13.11 -3.72
N ARG A 85 7.18 -12.65 -2.60
CA ARG A 85 8.12 -13.44 -1.79
C ARG A 85 7.52 -14.78 -1.38
N SER A 86 6.25 -14.80 -0.97
CA SER A 86 5.57 -16.03 -0.55
C SER A 86 5.23 -16.94 -1.75
N LEU A 87 4.70 -16.38 -2.84
CA LEU A 87 4.39 -17.15 -4.05
C LEU A 87 5.64 -17.81 -4.64
N LYS A 88 6.77 -17.10 -4.66
CA LYS A 88 8.06 -17.64 -5.13
C LYS A 88 8.72 -18.58 -4.10
N GLY A 89 8.27 -18.58 -2.86
CA GLY A 89 8.87 -19.36 -1.77
C GLY A 89 10.29 -18.89 -1.44
N LEU A 90 10.47 -17.57 -1.34
CA LEU A 90 11.76 -16.89 -1.11
C LEU A 90 12.03 -16.61 0.38
N GLU A 91 11.30 -17.26 1.29
CA GLU A 91 11.35 -16.90 2.70
C GLU A 91 12.72 -17.13 3.34
N ASP A 92 13.39 -18.20 2.95
CA ASP A 92 14.73 -18.57 3.43
C ASP A 92 15.83 -17.70 2.80
N ALA A 93 15.56 -17.17 1.59
CA ALA A 93 16.51 -16.37 0.81
C ALA A 93 16.48 -14.89 1.19
N ILE A 94 15.29 -14.35 1.46
CA ILE A 94 15.09 -12.91 1.68
C ILE A 94 14.41 -12.73 3.04
N PRO A 95 15.18 -12.47 4.12
CA PRO A 95 14.59 -12.13 5.41
C PRO A 95 13.74 -10.85 5.34
N VAL A 96 12.79 -10.76 6.27
CA VAL A 96 11.88 -9.61 6.41
C VAL A 96 12.05 -9.03 7.80
N THR A 97 12.12 -7.71 7.88
CA THR A 97 11.95 -6.95 9.13
C THR A 97 10.65 -6.16 9.03
N ILE A 98 9.78 -6.37 10.03
CA ILE A 98 8.51 -5.65 10.11
C ILE A 98 8.77 -4.32 10.82
N VAL A 99 8.31 -3.23 10.21
CA VAL A 99 8.28 -1.91 10.84
C VAL A 99 6.87 -1.57 11.28
N SER A 100 6.77 -0.92 12.43
CA SER A 100 5.52 -0.46 13.02
C SER A 100 5.38 1.05 12.81
N PRO A 101 4.17 1.55 12.56
CA PRO A 101 3.96 2.99 12.41
C PRO A 101 3.93 3.69 13.78
N ALA A 102 4.61 4.83 13.89
CA ALA A 102 4.55 5.72 15.06
C ALA A 102 3.58 6.87 14.78
N GLY A 103 2.33 6.72 15.23
CA GLY A 103 1.23 7.64 14.89
C GLY A 103 1.39 9.08 15.38
N ASP A 104 2.16 9.29 16.44
CA ASP A 104 2.51 10.60 16.97
C ASP A 104 3.59 11.33 16.16
N ARG A 105 4.42 10.58 15.44
CA ARG A 105 5.55 11.11 14.65
C ARG A 105 5.35 11.03 13.13
N GLY A 106 4.42 10.20 12.66
CA GLY A 106 4.17 9.99 11.23
C GLY A 106 5.33 9.27 10.51
N ILE A 107 6.09 8.44 11.23
CA ILE A 107 7.24 7.69 10.71
C ILE A 107 7.10 6.19 10.98
N TRP A 108 7.93 5.39 10.31
CA TRP A 108 8.09 3.97 10.59
C TRP A 108 9.20 3.74 11.60
N VAL A 109 8.94 2.90 12.60
CA VAL A 109 9.87 2.50 13.65
C VAL A 109 10.18 1.01 13.58
N LEU A 110 11.39 0.65 13.98
CA LEU A 110 11.81 -0.73 14.14
C LEU A 110 11.61 -1.11 15.61
N GLU A 111 11.05 -2.30 15.85
CA GLU A 111 10.89 -2.84 17.21
C GLU A 111 12.25 -3.23 17.81
N GLU A 112 13.16 -3.69 16.97
CA GLU A 112 14.53 -4.04 17.31
C GLU A 112 15.50 -3.24 16.44
N GLU A 113 16.69 -2.99 16.99
CA GLU A 113 17.76 -2.30 16.27
C GLU A 113 18.13 -3.05 14.99
N GLN A 114 18.27 -2.34 13.87
CA GLN A 114 18.83 -2.87 12.62
C GLN A 114 19.84 -1.87 12.07
N GLU A 115 21.08 -2.32 11.83
CA GLU A 115 22.15 -1.46 11.28
C GLU A 115 22.40 -0.19 12.12
N GLY A 116 22.24 -0.26 13.45
CA GLY A 116 22.34 0.92 14.32
C GLY A 116 21.13 1.85 14.28
N CYS A 117 20.04 1.48 13.61
CA CYS A 117 18.86 2.30 13.40
C CYS A 117 17.64 1.73 14.16
N PHE A 118 16.84 2.63 14.74
CA PHE A 118 15.54 2.33 15.37
C PHE A 118 14.36 2.91 14.60
N THR A 119 14.64 3.72 13.57
CA THR A 119 13.62 4.29 12.69
C THR A 119 13.98 4.12 11.21
N LEU A 120 12.96 4.05 10.36
CA LEU A 120 13.19 3.98 8.91
C LEU A 120 13.87 5.24 8.36
N PRO A 121 13.57 6.48 8.81
CA PRO A 121 14.35 7.65 8.44
C PRO A 121 15.85 7.55 8.75
N GLU A 122 16.24 6.96 9.89
CA GLU A 122 17.66 6.70 10.20
C GLU A 122 18.29 5.75 9.18
N LEU A 123 17.59 4.67 8.82
CA LEU A 123 18.06 3.71 7.80
C LEU A 123 18.24 4.37 6.42
N TYR A 124 17.31 5.25 6.03
CA TYR A 124 17.42 6.04 4.80
C TYR A 124 18.60 7.02 4.84
N ASN A 125 18.85 7.67 5.97
CA ASN A 125 20.00 8.56 6.15
C ASN A 125 21.32 7.79 6.18
N LEU A 126 21.33 6.55 6.69
CA LEU A 126 22.47 5.65 6.61
C LEU A 126 22.79 5.30 5.15
N ALA A 127 21.79 4.96 4.36
CA ALA A 127 21.96 4.65 2.93
C ALA A 127 22.45 5.85 2.11
N GLN A 128 21.93 7.04 2.41
CA GLN A 128 22.28 8.29 1.74
C GLN A 128 22.25 9.46 2.76
N PRO A 129 23.41 9.90 3.27
CA PRO A 129 23.48 11.02 4.20
C PRO A 129 22.82 12.28 3.64
N GLY A 130 21.94 12.90 4.43
CA GLY A 130 21.19 14.09 4.01
C GLY A 130 19.99 13.78 3.11
N TYR A 131 19.48 12.54 3.11
CA TYR A 131 18.25 12.17 2.41
C TYR A 131 17.06 13.03 2.87
N ASN A 132 16.44 13.74 1.92
CA ASN A 132 15.32 14.65 2.17
C ASN A 132 13.98 14.14 1.60
N GLY A 133 13.94 12.92 1.08
CA GLY A 133 12.72 12.30 0.56
C GLY A 133 11.86 11.67 1.67
N ARG A 134 10.79 10.97 1.27
CA ARG A 134 9.97 10.21 2.22
C ARG A 134 10.60 8.85 2.49
N ALA A 135 10.85 8.53 3.76
CA ALA A 135 11.23 7.18 4.17
C ALA A 135 9.99 6.26 4.12
N THR A 136 9.85 5.50 3.03
CA THR A 136 8.67 4.67 2.74
C THR A 136 8.99 3.19 2.81
N VAL A 137 8.00 2.36 3.12
CA VAL A 137 8.06 0.91 2.83
C VAL A 137 7.37 0.60 1.50
N PRO A 138 7.79 -0.44 0.77
CA PRO A 138 8.88 -1.38 1.11
C PRO A 138 10.28 -0.79 0.88
N VAL A 139 11.27 -1.35 1.55
CA VAL A 139 12.69 -1.14 1.26
C VAL A 139 13.34 -2.49 0.97
N LEU A 140 14.02 -2.60 -0.16
CA LEU A 140 14.96 -3.68 -0.45
C LEU A 140 16.37 -3.22 -0.07
N TRP A 141 16.87 -3.73 1.05
CA TRP A 141 18.16 -3.41 1.63
C TRP A 141 19.21 -4.44 1.22
N ASP A 142 20.42 -4.00 0.88
CA ASP A 142 21.57 -4.87 0.66
C ASP A 142 22.47 -4.91 1.90
N GLU A 143 22.51 -6.05 2.57
CA GLU A 143 23.30 -6.32 3.77
C GLU A 143 24.81 -6.23 3.52
N GLN A 144 25.26 -6.38 2.27
CA GLN A 144 26.70 -6.32 1.94
C GLN A 144 27.16 -4.88 1.73
N THR A 145 26.41 -4.09 0.97
CA THR A 145 26.78 -2.70 0.66
C THR A 145 26.18 -1.69 1.63
N LYS A 146 25.36 -2.14 2.58
CA LYS A 146 24.74 -1.35 3.65
C LYS A 146 24.00 -0.13 3.08
N THR A 147 23.22 -0.36 2.03
CA THR A 147 22.43 0.67 1.36
C THR A 147 21.09 0.13 0.86
N ILE A 148 20.21 1.07 0.50
CA ILE A 148 18.93 0.76 -0.13
C ILE A 148 19.19 0.51 -1.62
N VAL A 149 18.82 -0.68 -2.10
CA VAL A 149 18.81 -0.99 -3.53
C VAL A 149 17.62 -0.30 -4.17
N ASN A 150 16.43 -0.54 -3.64
CA ASN A 150 15.20 -0.07 -4.25
C ASN A 150 14.11 0.17 -3.20
N ASN A 151 13.30 1.22 -3.37
CA ASN A 151 12.13 1.48 -2.54
C ASN A 151 10.83 1.63 -3.34
N GLU A 152 10.82 1.22 -4.61
CA GLU A 152 9.66 1.15 -5.48
C GLU A 152 9.09 -0.28 -5.52
N SER A 153 7.90 -0.46 -4.96
CA SER A 153 7.25 -1.77 -4.88
C SER A 153 7.07 -2.46 -6.24
N ALA A 154 6.80 -1.70 -7.30
CA ALA A 154 6.58 -2.23 -8.63
C ALA A 154 7.86 -2.84 -9.24
N ASP A 155 9.01 -2.21 -8.99
CA ASP A 155 10.30 -2.74 -9.45
C ASP A 155 10.72 -3.94 -8.59
N ILE A 156 10.54 -3.84 -7.27
CA ILE A 156 10.93 -4.90 -6.33
C ILE A 156 10.23 -6.21 -6.66
N ILE A 157 8.92 -6.19 -6.95
CA ILE A 157 8.20 -7.43 -7.28
C ILE A 157 8.65 -8.06 -8.60
N VAL A 158 9.15 -7.27 -9.56
CA VAL A 158 9.73 -7.79 -10.80
C VAL A 158 11.07 -8.46 -10.49
N MET A 159 11.92 -7.83 -9.68
CA MET A 159 13.19 -8.44 -9.24
C MET A 159 12.97 -9.73 -8.46
N LEU A 160 12.03 -9.74 -7.50
CA LEU A 160 11.68 -10.94 -6.73
C LEU A 160 11.13 -12.06 -7.63
N ASN A 161 10.43 -11.71 -8.71
CA ASN A 161 9.87 -12.68 -9.63
C ASN A 161 10.95 -13.43 -10.43
N ALA A 162 11.98 -12.73 -10.91
CA ALA A 162 12.93 -13.29 -11.89
C ALA A 162 14.36 -13.50 -11.33
N GLU A 163 14.91 -12.51 -10.64
CA GLU A 163 16.35 -12.47 -10.33
C GLU A 163 16.76 -13.46 -9.23
N PHE A 164 15.79 -13.97 -8.47
CA PHE A 164 16.02 -14.88 -7.35
C PHE A 164 15.59 -16.32 -7.62
N ASP A 165 15.29 -16.70 -8.87
CA ASP A 165 14.81 -18.04 -9.22
C ASP A 165 15.70 -19.17 -8.70
N ARG A 166 17.02 -19.00 -8.74
CA ARG A 166 17.98 -19.98 -8.21
C ARG A 166 17.77 -20.31 -6.72
N PHE A 167 17.15 -19.40 -5.96
CA PHE A 167 16.94 -19.52 -4.53
C PHE A 167 15.46 -19.72 -4.15
N ALA A 168 14.56 -19.72 -5.15
CA ALA A 168 13.13 -19.86 -4.98
C ALA A 168 12.74 -21.34 -4.77
N LYS A 169 11.75 -21.61 -3.91
CA LYS A 169 11.11 -22.95 -3.84
C LYS A 169 10.21 -23.21 -5.04
N ASN A 170 9.70 -22.14 -5.67
CA ASN A 170 8.86 -22.20 -6.87
C ASN A 170 9.53 -21.48 -8.05
N PRO A 171 10.69 -21.97 -8.54
CA PRO A 171 11.47 -21.28 -9.58
C PRO A 171 10.73 -21.20 -10.93
N HIS A 172 9.84 -22.15 -11.22
CA HIS A 172 9.07 -22.19 -12.47
C HIS A 172 7.84 -21.28 -12.48
N LEU A 173 7.46 -20.69 -11.34
CA LEU A 173 6.35 -19.75 -11.29
C LEU A 173 6.81 -18.38 -11.83
N ASP A 174 6.34 -18.03 -13.02
CA ASP A 174 6.58 -16.70 -13.60
C ASP A 174 5.30 -15.86 -13.52
N LEU A 175 5.34 -14.81 -12.71
CA LEU A 175 4.24 -13.85 -12.53
C LEU A 175 4.26 -12.73 -13.58
N TYR A 176 5.29 -12.67 -14.42
CA TYR A 176 5.43 -11.66 -15.49
C TYR A 176 5.94 -12.28 -16.81
N PRO A 177 5.25 -13.30 -17.34
CA PRO A 177 5.70 -14.02 -18.52
C PRO A 177 5.61 -13.16 -19.78
N GLU A 178 6.59 -13.33 -20.67
CA GLU A 178 6.74 -12.51 -21.88
C GLU A 178 5.46 -12.50 -22.75
N GLN A 179 4.73 -13.62 -22.85
CA GLN A 179 3.52 -13.69 -23.67
C GLN A 179 2.36 -12.85 -23.13
N LEU A 180 2.35 -12.53 -21.83
CA LEU A 180 1.31 -11.73 -21.19
C LEU A 180 1.78 -10.32 -20.84
N LYS A 181 3.06 -10.00 -21.09
CA LYS A 181 3.71 -8.78 -20.64
C LYS A 181 2.96 -7.50 -21.02
N THR A 182 2.59 -7.35 -22.30
CA THR A 182 1.82 -6.19 -22.78
C THR A 182 0.50 -6.04 -22.04
N LYS A 183 -0.26 -7.14 -21.89
CA LYS A 183 -1.55 -7.14 -21.18
C LYS A 183 -1.37 -6.83 -19.69
N ILE A 184 -0.31 -7.34 -19.08
CA ILE A 184 0.05 -7.06 -17.68
C ILE A 184 0.35 -5.57 -17.51
N ASP A 185 1.14 -4.98 -18.41
CA ASP A 185 1.55 -3.58 -18.35
C ASP A 185 0.35 -2.63 -18.53
N GLU A 186 -0.53 -2.92 -19.49
CA GLU A 186 -1.78 -2.18 -19.71
C GLU A 186 -2.67 -2.17 -18.47
N TRP A 187 -2.92 -3.36 -17.88
CA TRP A 187 -3.69 -3.45 -16.64
C TRP A 187 -2.99 -2.79 -15.46
N ASN A 188 -1.67 -2.95 -15.35
CA ASN A 188 -0.88 -2.41 -14.26
C ASN A 188 -0.89 -0.88 -14.22
N ASP A 189 -0.83 -0.24 -15.38
CA ASP A 189 -0.93 1.20 -15.53
C ASP A 189 -2.31 1.68 -15.08
N LYS A 190 -3.37 1.10 -15.67
CA LYS A 190 -4.75 1.44 -15.35
C LYS A 190 -5.06 1.26 -13.87
N ILE A 191 -4.79 0.07 -13.33
CA ILE A 191 -5.04 -0.28 -11.92
C ILE A 191 -4.23 0.61 -10.99
N TYR A 192 -2.99 0.96 -11.33
CA TYR A 192 -2.21 1.88 -10.51
C TYR A 192 -2.90 3.24 -10.42
N HIS A 193 -3.27 3.84 -11.55
CA HIS A 193 -3.79 5.20 -11.59
C HIS A 193 -5.19 5.35 -10.99
N THR A 194 -6.09 4.40 -11.28
CA THR A 194 -7.50 4.51 -10.93
C THR A 194 -7.91 3.68 -9.72
N VAL A 195 -7.15 2.64 -9.34
CA VAL A 195 -7.49 1.77 -8.21
C VAL A 195 -6.49 1.90 -7.07
N ASN A 196 -5.25 1.45 -7.25
CA ASN A 196 -4.25 1.41 -6.18
C ASN A 196 -3.94 2.81 -5.64
N ASN A 197 -3.69 3.77 -6.53
CA ASN A 197 -3.55 5.18 -6.17
C ASN A 197 -4.91 5.90 -6.14
N GLY A 198 -5.93 5.39 -6.84
CA GLY A 198 -7.26 5.99 -6.89
C GLY A 198 -7.93 6.08 -5.52
N VAL A 199 -7.83 5.04 -4.69
CA VAL A 199 -8.37 5.08 -3.31
C VAL A 199 -7.69 6.17 -2.47
N TYR A 200 -6.38 6.39 -2.64
CA TYR A 200 -5.67 7.49 -1.99
C TYR A 200 -6.06 8.85 -2.56
N ARG A 201 -6.27 8.95 -3.88
CA ARG A 201 -6.79 10.17 -4.51
C ARG A 201 -8.16 10.54 -3.96
N CYS A 202 -9.02 9.57 -3.66
CA CYS A 202 -10.30 9.80 -2.97
C CYS A 202 -10.07 10.26 -1.52
N GLY A 203 -9.33 9.47 -0.74
CA GLY A 203 -9.16 9.73 0.70
C GLY A 203 -8.40 11.00 1.04
N PHE A 204 -7.52 11.45 0.13
CA PHE A 204 -6.70 12.64 0.31
C PHE A 204 -7.15 13.85 -0.52
N ALA A 205 -8.25 13.74 -1.27
CA ALA A 205 -8.81 14.88 -1.99
C ALA A 205 -9.10 16.04 -1.04
N GLN A 206 -8.71 17.25 -1.44
CA GLN A 206 -8.92 18.47 -0.65
C GLN A 206 -10.05 19.35 -1.18
N THR A 207 -10.69 18.93 -2.26
CA THR A 207 -11.87 19.55 -2.87
C THR A 207 -12.90 18.49 -3.22
N GLN A 208 -14.18 18.88 -3.25
CA GLN A 208 -15.27 17.98 -3.64
C GLN A 208 -15.09 17.48 -5.09
N GLU A 209 -14.68 18.36 -6.00
CA GLU A 209 -14.44 18.03 -7.40
C GLU A 209 -13.35 16.97 -7.58
N ALA A 210 -12.20 17.13 -6.89
CA ALA A 210 -11.11 16.16 -6.96
C ALA A 210 -11.54 14.79 -6.41
N TYR A 211 -12.32 14.77 -5.33
CA TYR A 211 -12.89 13.54 -4.76
C TYR A 211 -13.84 12.87 -5.76
N GLU A 212 -14.81 13.60 -6.33
CA GLU A 212 -15.79 13.03 -7.25
C GLU A 212 -15.14 12.46 -8.50
N LYS A 213 -14.14 13.16 -9.06
CA LYS A 213 -13.39 12.67 -10.21
C LYS A 213 -12.67 11.36 -9.88
N ALA A 214 -11.90 11.33 -8.79
CA ALA A 214 -11.17 10.12 -8.38
C ALA A 214 -12.11 8.94 -8.06
N CYS A 215 -13.24 9.22 -7.40
CA CYS A 215 -14.22 8.21 -7.02
C CYS A 215 -14.93 7.63 -8.26
N LYS A 216 -15.32 8.47 -9.23
CA LYS A 216 -15.89 8.00 -10.50
C LYS A 216 -14.90 7.12 -11.27
N GLU A 217 -13.66 7.55 -11.44
CA GLU A 217 -12.61 6.78 -12.12
C GLU A 217 -12.35 5.42 -11.45
N LEU A 218 -12.31 5.41 -10.10
CA LEU A 218 -12.14 4.20 -9.31
C LEU A 218 -13.26 3.18 -9.59
N PHE A 219 -14.51 3.60 -9.44
CA PHE A 219 -15.64 2.66 -9.59
C PHE A 219 -15.87 2.24 -11.04
N THR A 220 -15.61 3.12 -12.03
CA THR A 220 -15.58 2.71 -13.45
C THR A 220 -14.58 1.58 -13.66
N THR A 221 -13.37 1.69 -13.09
CA THR A 221 -12.36 0.64 -13.27
C THR A 221 -12.70 -0.64 -12.50
N LEU A 222 -13.26 -0.54 -11.30
CA LEU A 222 -13.72 -1.71 -10.55
C LEU A 222 -14.84 -2.47 -11.30
N ASP A 223 -15.73 -1.76 -11.98
CA ASP A 223 -16.78 -2.36 -12.82
C ASP A 223 -16.21 -3.08 -14.05
N GLU A 224 -15.22 -2.48 -14.71
CA GLU A 224 -14.52 -3.13 -15.82
C GLU A 224 -13.75 -4.38 -15.38
N ILE A 225 -13.12 -4.33 -14.20
CA ILE A 225 -12.43 -5.48 -13.60
C ILE A 225 -13.45 -6.60 -13.32
N ASP A 226 -14.57 -6.30 -12.65
CA ASP A 226 -15.61 -7.29 -12.35
C ASP A 226 -16.18 -7.94 -13.62
N ASN A 227 -16.45 -7.13 -14.65
CA ASN A 227 -16.89 -7.62 -15.95
C ASN A 227 -15.84 -8.50 -16.62
N THR A 228 -14.55 -8.15 -16.53
CA THR A 228 -13.45 -8.97 -17.08
C THR A 228 -13.38 -10.33 -16.36
N LEU A 229 -13.55 -10.34 -15.04
CA LEU A 229 -13.53 -11.54 -14.20
C LEU A 229 -14.76 -12.45 -14.40
N SER A 230 -15.79 -11.99 -15.11
CA SER A 230 -16.92 -12.86 -15.49
C SER A 230 -16.53 -13.96 -16.48
N GLY A 231 -15.48 -13.74 -17.27
CA GLY A 231 -15.04 -14.66 -18.33
C GLY A 231 -13.61 -15.19 -18.15
N SER A 232 -12.91 -14.82 -17.07
CA SER A 232 -11.51 -15.18 -16.84
C SER A 232 -11.24 -15.37 -15.35
N LYS A 233 -10.42 -16.36 -15.00
CA LYS A 233 -10.07 -16.66 -13.60
C LYS A 233 -9.24 -15.54 -12.94
N TYR A 234 -8.34 -14.93 -13.72
CA TYR A 234 -7.50 -13.81 -13.33
C TYR A 234 -7.52 -12.72 -14.40
N LEU A 235 -6.99 -11.53 -14.11
CA LEU A 235 -7.08 -10.38 -15.03
C LEU A 235 -6.36 -10.60 -16.36
N CYS A 236 -5.27 -11.35 -16.33
CA CYS A 236 -4.47 -11.62 -17.51
C CYS A 236 -4.77 -12.96 -18.19
N GLY A 237 -5.55 -13.84 -17.57
CA GLY A 237 -5.93 -15.15 -18.12
C GLY A 237 -6.16 -16.20 -17.03
N GLU A 238 -5.66 -17.42 -17.25
CA GLU A 238 -5.88 -18.57 -16.36
C GLU A 238 -4.89 -18.69 -15.19
N THR A 239 -3.80 -17.92 -15.22
CA THR A 239 -2.73 -17.92 -14.21
C THR A 239 -2.59 -16.58 -13.52
N VAL A 240 -2.17 -16.61 -12.26
CA VAL A 240 -1.87 -15.41 -11.46
C VAL A 240 -0.67 -14.66 -12.07
N THR A 241 -0.76 -13.34 -12.17
CA THR A 241 0.34 -12.47 -12.59
C THR A 241 0.63 -11.38 -11.56
N LEU A 242 1.66 -10.57 -11.79
CA LEU A 242 1.96 -9.38 -11.00
C LEU A 242 0.79 -8.38 -11.00
N THR A 243 -0.08 -8.39 -12.02
CA THR A 243 -1.31 -7.60 -12.03
C THR A 243 -2.24 -7.98 -10.89
N ASP A 244 -2.44 -9.29 -10.68
CA ASP A 244 -3.33 -9.78 -9.63
C ASP A 244 -2.76 -9.46 -8.24
N VAL A 245 -1.44 -9.58 -8.07
CA VAL A 245 -0.75 -9.18 -6.82
C VAL A 245 -0.94 -7.69 -6.54
N ARG A 246 -0.78 -6.84 -7.56
CA ARG A 246 -0.95 -5.38 -7.42
C ARG A 246 -2.38 -5.02 -7.06
N LEU A 247 -3.37 -5.69 -7.64
CA LEU A 247 -4.79 -5.47 -7.35
C LEU A 247 -5.20 -6.01 -5.96
N PHE A 248 -4.81 -7.25 -5.66
CA PHE A 248 -5.11 -7.96 -4.41
C PHE A 248 -4.88 -7.08 -3.18
N THR A 249 -3.70 -6.46 -3.11
CA THR A 249 -3.31 -5.66 -1.95
C THR A 249 -4.21 -4.45 -1.70
N THR A 250 -4.87 -3.91 -2.74
CA THR A 250 -5.89 -2.87 -2.59
C THR A 250 -7.24 -3.48 -2.21
N LEU A 251 -7.68 -4.53 -2.89
CA LEU A 251 -8.98 -5.18 -2.61
C LEU A 251 -9.07 -5.69 -1.17
N PHE A 252 -8.00 -6.32 -0.66
CA PHE A 252 -7.89 -6.81 0.72
C PHE A 252 -8.16 -5.74 1.78
N ARG A 253 -7.88 -4.47 1.46
CA ARG A 253 -8.03 -3.32 2.39
C ARG A 253 -9.32 -2.55 2.15
N PHE A 254 -10.03 -2.82 1.07
CA PHE A 254 -11.05 -1.93 0.55
C PHE A 254 -12.23 -1.78 1.51
N ASP A 255 -12.91 -2.88 1.84
CA ASP A 255 -14.09 -2.85 2.70
C ASP A 255 -13.76 -2.47 4.15
N VAL A 256 -12.53 -2.75 4.57
CA VAL A 256 -12.07 -2.54 5.95
C VAL A 256 -11.61 -1.11 6.21
N VAL A 257 -11.08 -0.44 5.18
CA VAL A 257 -10.47 0.89 5.31
C VAL A 257 -10.99 1.84 4.25
N TYR A 258 -10.79 1.54 2.97
CA TYR A 258 -11.00 2.54 1.91
C TYR A 258 -12.46 2.93 1.76
N TYR A 259 -13.37 1.98 1.94
CA TYR A 259 -14.80 2.20 1.95
C TYR A 259 -15.20 3.28 2.97
N GLY A 260 -14.75 3.15 4.22
CA GLY A 260 -15.06 4.11 5.27
C GLY A 260 -14.15 5.34 5.26
N LEU A 261 -12.87 5.15 5.58
CA LEU A 261 -11.91 6.23 5.83
C LEU A 261 -11.68 7.09 4.59
N PHE A 262 -11.52 6.46 3.42
CA PHE A 262 -11.25 7.16 2.15
C PHE A 262 -12.52 7.50 1.37
N LYS A 263 -13.70 7.23 1.94
CA LYS A 263 -15.01 7.51 1.33
C LYS A 263 -15.17 6.83 -0.04
N CYS A 264 -14.51 5.70 -0.28
CA CYS A 264 -14.69 4.91 -1.50
C CYS A 264 -15.96 4.06 -1.36
N ASN A 265 -17.12 4.71 -1.17
CA ASN A 265 -18.31 4.09 -0.60
C ASN A 265 -19.51 3.98 -1.55
N LEU A 266 -19.29 3.95 -2.88
CA LEU A 266 -20.40 3.66 -3.80
C LEU A 266 -20.86 2.20 -3.67
N ARG A 267 -19.92 1.25 -3.52
CA ARG A 267 -20.14 -0.18 -3.27
C ARG A 267 -18.97 -0.77 -2.51
N ARG A 268 -19.21 -1.85 -1.77
CA ARG A 268 -18.15 -2.66 -1.15
C ARG A 268 -17.65 -3.70 -2.16
N ILE A 269 -16.44 -4.21 -2.01
CA ILE A 269 -15.91 -5.32 -2.81
C ILE A 269 -16.77 -6.58 -2.64
N GLN A 270 -17.31 -6.83 -1.44
CA GLN A 270 -18.23 -7.94 -1.22
C GLN A 270 -19.53 -7.86 -2.04
N ASP A 271 -19.93 -6.65 -2.48
CA ASP A 271 -21.15 -6.43 -3.26
C ASP A 271 -20.95 -6.69 -4.76
N TYR A 272 -19.71 -6.95 -5.21
CA TYR A 272 -19.38 -7.31 -6.58
C TYR A 272 -19.48 -8.82 -6.81
N GLN A 273 -20.05 -9.20 -7.95
CA GLN A 273 -20.36 -10.60 -8.27
C GLN A 273 -19.10 -11.45 -8.44
N TYR A 274 -18.11 -10.97 -9.21
CA TYR A 274 -16.92 -11.74 -9.56
C TYR A 274 -15.69 -11.28 -8.76
N LEU A 275 -15.59 -9.98 -8.47
CA LEU A 275 -14.45 -9.40 -7.74
C LEU A 275 -14.35 -9.91 -6.30
N SER A 276 -15.48 -10.16 -5.63
CA SER A 276 -15.50 -10.72 -4.28
C SER A 276 -14.95 -12.16 -4.25
N ALA A 277 -15.32 -12.98 -5.23
CA ALA A 277 -14.82 -14.34 -5.39
C ALA A 277 -13.34 -14.34 -5.77
N TYR A 278 -12.93 -13.45 -6.68
CA TYR A 278 -11.54 -13.24 -7.06
C TYR A 278 -10.64 -12.89 -5.86
N LEU A 279 -11.06 -11.96 -5.00
CA LEU A 279 -10.34 -11.63 -3.77
C LEU A 279 -10.17 -12.86 -2.86
N ARG A 280 -11.24 -13.64 -2.64
CA ARG A 280 -11.18 -14.86 -1.82
C ARG A 280 -10.24 -15.91 -2.43
N ASN A 281 -10.30 -16.10 -3.74
CA ASN A 281 -9.45 -17.06 -4.45
C ASN A 281 -7.96 -16.70 -4.30
N LEU A 282 -7.60 -15.42 -4.42
CA LEU A 282 -6.23 -14.96 -4.21
C LEU A 282 -5.78 -15.11 -2.76
N TYR A 283 -6.65 -14.79 -1.80
CA TYR A 283 -6.36 -14.97 -0.37
C TYR A 283 -6.08 -16.45 -0.01
N GLN A 284 -6.77 -17.38 -0.68
CA GLN A 284 -6.66 -18.82 -0.47
C GLN A 284 -5.47 -19.47 -1.19
N LEU A 285 -4.72 -18.73 -2.02
CA LEU A 285 -3.49 -19.26 -2.59
C LEU A 285 -2.50 -19.62 -1.46
N PRO A 286 -1.73 -20.72 -1.60
CA PRO A 286 -0.79 -21.16 -0.58
C PRO A 286 0.15 -20.02 -0.13
N GLY A 287 0.22 -19.78 1.18
CA GLY A 287 1.09 -18.77 1.78
C GLY A 287 0.52 -17.35 1.85
N ILE A 288 -0.46 -16.98 1.01
CA ILE A 288 -0.96 -15.59 0.94
C ILE A 288 -1.68 -15.14 2.20
N ALA A 289 -2.44 -16.02 2.85
CA ALA A 289 -3.08 -15.71 4.13
C ALA A 289 -2.04 -15.27 5.20
N ASN A 290 -0.81 -15.80 5.15
CA ASN A 290 0.25 -15.48 6.11
C ASN A 290 0.85 -14.08 5.90
N THR A 291 0.62 -13.45 4.74
CA THR A 291 1.06 -12.07 4.47
C THR A 291 0.03 -11.03 4.91
N CYS A 292 -1.17 -11.49 5.32
CA CYS A 292 -2.33 -10.66 5.58
C CYS A 292 -2.52 -10.40 7.08
N ASN A 293 -2.57 -9.13 7.49
CA ASN A 293 -2.86 -8.75 8.87
C ASN A 293 -3.87 -7.58 8.91
N LEU A 294 -5.15 -7.91 9.07
CA LEU A 294 -6.23 -6.92 9.09
C LEU A 294 -6.13 -5.95 10.28
N GLU A 295 -5.69 -6.44 11.44
CA GLU A 295 -5.50 -5.60 12.62
C GLU A 295 -4.41 -4.55 12.39
N ALA A 296 -3.27 -4.95 11.82
CA ALA A 296 -2.21 -4.02 11.46
C ALA A 296 -2.67 -3.02 10.39
N VAL A 297 -3.45 -3.45 9.39
CA VAL A 297 -4.07 -2.56 8.40
C VAL A 297 -4.97 -1.53 9.07
N LYS A 298 -5.90 -1.95 9.93
CA LYS A 298 -6.84 -1.05 10.60
C LYS A 298 -6.11 -0.05 11.50
N ARG A 299 -5.17 -0.53 12.32
CA ARG A 299 -4.34 0.33 13.18
C ARG A 299 -3.54 1.33 12.37
N ASP A 300 -2.98 0.91 11.24
CA ASP A 300 -2.18 1.80 10.40
C ASP A 300 -3.02 2.96 9.85
N TYR A 301 -4.11 2.63 9.17
CA TYR A 301 -4.93 3.63 8.49
C TYR A 301 -5.75 4.51 9.43
N TYR A 302 -6.44 3.92 10.42
CA TYR A 302 -7.27 4.69 11.34
C TYR A 302 -6.47 5.35 12.47
N GLY A 303 -5.29 4.81 12.81
CA GLY A 303 -4.44 5.32 13.88
C GLY A 303 -3.38 6.34 13.43
N ASN A 304 -2.78 6.18 12.25
CA ASN A 304 -1.59 6.97 11.87
C ASN A 304 -1.82 7.97 10.73
N LEU A 305 -2.93 7.89 10.01
CA LEU A 305 -3.25 8.87 8.96
C LEU A 305 -3.91 10.13 9.53
N PHE A 306 -3.39 10.68 10.62
CA PHE A 306 -3.79 12.00 11.07
C PHE A 306 -3.40 13.05 10.00
N PRO A 307 -4.32 13.94 9.56
CA PRO A 307 -5.57 14.33 10.21
C PRO A 307 -6.87 13.72 9.62
N LEU A 308 -6.82 12.63 8.87
CA LEU A 308 -8.02 12.01 8.27
C LEU A 308 -8.99 11.43 9.30
N ASN A 309 -8.47 10.87 10.40
CA ASN A 309 -9.27 10.35 11.51
C ASN A 309 -8.80 10.96 12.85
N PRO A 310 -9.22 12.21 13.16
CA PRO A 310 -8.69 12.93 14.32
C PRO A 310 -8.96 12.25 15.66
N GLY A 311 -10.03 11.47 15.76
CA GLY A 311 -10.38 10.75 16.98
C GLY A 311 -9.58 9.47 17.20
N GLY A 312 -8.83 8.99 16.20
CA GLY A 312 -8.07 7.74 16.28
C GLY A 312 -8.94 6.48 16.49
N ILE A 313 -10.27 6.61 16.38
CA ILE A 313 -11.20 5.50 16.61
C ILE A 313 -11.07 4.52 15.45
N ILE A 314 -10.83 3.26 15.78
CA ILE A 314 -10.74 2.16 14.82
C ILE A 314 -12.10 1.45 14.78
N PRO A 315 -12.79 1.39 13.63
CA PRO A 315 -14.07 0.71 13.51
C PRO A 315 -13.96 -0.79 13.83
N LEU A 316 -15.01 -1.39 14.38
CA LEU A 316 -15.05 -2.84 14.62
C LEU A 316 -15.18 -3.63 13.31
N GLY A 317 -16.04 -3.17 12.40
CA GLY A 317 -16.37 -3.89 11.17
C GLY A 317 -15.31 -3.81 10.07
N PRO A 318 -15.64 -4.36 8.89
CA PRO A 318 -16.80 -5.22 8.64
C PRO A 318 -16.67 -6.58 9.34
N ASP A 319 -17.80 -7.23 9.63
CA ASP A 319 -17.82 -8.60 10.13
C ASP A 319 -17.66 -9.56 8.94
N PHE A 320 -16.62 -10.39 9.00
CA PHE A 320 -16.31 -11.38 7.95
C PHE A 320 -16.74 -12.80 8.32
N ASN A 321 -17.37 -12.98 9.49
CA ASN A 321 -17.82 -14.29 9.97
C ASN A 321 -19.29 -14.60 9.61
N ASN A 322 -19.99 -13.69 8.93
CA ASN A 322 -21.38 -13.88 8.49
C ASN A 322 -21.47 -14.30 7.03
#